data_AF-E6QEC3-F1
#
_entry.id   AF-E6QEC3-F1
#
_cell.length_a   1.000
_cell.length_b   1.000
_cell.length_c   1.000
_cell.angle_alpha   90.00
_cell.angle_beta   90.00
_cell.angle_gamma   90.00
#
_symmetry.space_group_name_H-M   'P 1'
#
loop_
_entity.id
_entity.type
_entity.pdbx_description
1 polymer ?
#
loop_
_entity_poly.entity_id
_entity_poly.type
_entity_poly.pdbx_seq_one_letter_code
_entity_poly.pdbx_strand_id
1 'polypeptide(L)'
;MGVNGIHEMIRNFTDDRENITTPAGYALAIRFLDHVRERMVAFQEETGHMYNLEATPAEGTTYRFAKEDRKRFPDILQAGLPDKPYYTNSSQLPVGFTDDPFEAMERQEALQAKYTGGTVLHLYMGDRVSSTEACKRLVRRALERFRLPYITVTPTFSICPVHGYLSGEHPFCPICDEERLAEKRRHSA
;
A
#
# COMPACT_ATOMS: atom_id res chain seq x y z
N MET A 1 -10.67 -9.73 13.84
CA MET A 1 -10.80 -8.26 13.99
C MET A 1 -10.02 -7.59 12.88
N GLY A 2 -10.69 -6.75 12.09
CA GLY A 2 -10.07 -6.04 10.96
C GLY A 2 -9.75 -4.58 11.31
N VAL A 3 -8.65 -4.06 10.79
CA VAL A 3 -8.26 -2.65 10.92
C VAL A 3 -7.99 -2.03 9.54
N ASN A 4 -8.28 -0.75 9.39
CA ASN A 4 -8.04 -0.01 8.16
C ASN A 4 -7.76 1.48 8.44
N GLY A 5 -6.97 2.14 7.58
CA GLY A 5 -6.79 3.59 7.64
C GLY A 5 -5.92 4.08 8.80
N ILE A 6 -4.94 3.28 9.26
CA ILE A 6 -4.07 3.69 10.37
C ILE A 6 -3.25 4.94 9.99
N HIS A 7 -2.87 5.09 8.72
CA HIS A 7 -2.22 6.31 8.23
C HIS A 7 -3.09 7.55 8.48
N GLU A 8 -4.34 7.54 8.01
CA GLU A 8 -5.24 8.68 8.18
C GLU A 8 -5.72 8.84 9.63
N MET A 9 -5.82 7.75 10.40
CA MET A 9 -6.09 7.81 11.84
C MET A 9 -5.03 8.65 12.55
N ILE A 10 -3.74 8.43 12.26
CA ILE A 10 -2.64 9.20 12.85
C ILE A 10 -2.74 10.67 12.43
N ARG A 11 -2.98 10.93 11.15
CA ARG A 11 -3.12 12.30 10.62
C ARG A 11 -4.24 13.04 11.34
N ASN A 12 -5.44 12.45 11.40
CA ASN A 12 -6.58 13.07 12.09
C ASN A 12 -6.34 13.22 13.60
N PHE A 13 -5.71 12.25 14.26
CA PHE A 13 -5.45 12.31 15.70
C PHE A 13 -4.40 13.36 16.09
N THR A 14 -3.52 13.73 15.15
CA THR A 14 -2.40 14.63 15.41
C THR A 14 -2.55 16.00 14.75
N ASP A 15 -3.73 16.31 14.20
CA ASP A 15 -3.99 17.52 13.39
C ASP A 15 -3.00 17.66 12.22
N ASP A 16 -2.82 16.57 11.49
CA ASP A 16 -1.94 16.41 10.32
C ASP A 16 -0.44 16.59 10.56
N ARG A 17 0.00 16.67 11.82
CA ARG A 17 1.42 16.84 12.15
C ARG A 17 2.24 15.58 11.94
N GLU A 18 1.63 14.42 12.14
CA GLU A 18 2.29 13.12 12.03
C GLU A 18 1.52 12.21 11.08
N ASN A 19 2.23 11.24 10.53
CA ASN A 19 1.64 10.17 9.75
C ASN A 19 2.45 8.88 9.94
N ILE A 20 2.02 7.75 9.34
CA ILE A 20 2.69 6.46 9.57
C ILE A 20 4.18 6.40 9.19
N THR A 21 4.65 7.33 8.35
CA THR A 21 6.04 7.37 7.84
C THR A 21 6.97 8.20 8.75
N THR A 22 6.40 9.02 9.64
CA THR A 22 7.14 9.75 10.67
C THR A 22 7.55 8.84 11.82
N PRO A 23 8.67 9.09 12.53
CA PRO A 23 9.04 8.28 13.69
C PRO A 23 7.95 8.26 14.78
N ALA A 24 7.31 9.40 15.05
CA ALA A 24 6.28 9.51 16.08
C ALA A 24 4.97 8.81 15.67
N GLY A 25 4.52 9.02 14.43
CA GLY A 25 3.35 8.33 13.90
C GLY A 25 3.56 6.82 13.74
N TYR A 26 4.76 6.38 13.34
CA TYR A 26 5.11 4.96 13.33
C TYR A 26 5.02 4.34 14.73
N ALA A 27 5.60 5.00 15.73
CA ALA A 27 5.51 4.54 17.12
C ALA A 27 4.05 4.52 17.61
N LEU A 28 3.21 5.45 17.17
CA LEU A 28 1.77 5.44 17.48
C LEU A 28 1.06 4.24 16.81
N ALA A 29 1.36 3.92 15.56
CA ALA A 29 0.81 2.75 14.87
C ALA A 29 1.16 1.44 15.59
N ILE A 30 2.42 1.30 16.03
CA ILE A 30 2.90 0.16 16.82
C ILE A 30 2.11 0.02 18.11
N ARG A 31 2.00 1.10 18.91
CA ARG A 31 1.25 1.09 20.17
C ARG A 31 -0.24 0.77 19.95
N PHE A 32 -0.84 1.30 18.89
CA PHE A 32 -2.22 1.04 18.55
C PHE A 32 -2.46 -0.46 18.27
N LEU A 33 -1.63 -1.07 17.42
CA LEU A 33 -1.74 -2.49 17.10
C LEU A 33 -1.48 -3.38 18.33
N ASP A 34 -0.52 -3.01 19.19
CA ASP A 34 -0.27 -3.73 20.44
C ASP A 34 -1.48 -3.66 21.38
N HIS A 35 -2.08 -2.47 21.54
CA HIS A 35 -3.29 -2.31 22.34
C HIS A 35 -4.46 -3.15 21.82
N VAL A 36 -4.66 -3.18 20.48
CA VAL A 36 -5.69 -4.02 19.87
C VAL A 36 -5.44 -5.50 20.16
N ARG A 37 -4.19 -5.96 20.08
CA ARG A 37 -3.82 -7.35 20.39
C ARG A 37 -4.05 -7.70 21.86
N GLU A 38 -3.64 -6.83 22.78
CA GLU A 38 -3.87 -7.02 24.22
C GLU A 38 -5.37 -7.15 24.51
N ARG A 39 -6.18 -6.28 23.90
CA ARG A 39 -7.63 -6.32 24.06
C ARG A 39 -8.24 -7.59 23.47
N MET A 40 -7.72 -8.07 22.34
CA MET A 40 -8.12 -9.36 21.78
C MET A 40 -7.84 -10.50 22.74
N VAL A 41 -6.63 -10.58 23.32
CA VAL A 41 -6.28 -11.65 24.28
C VAL A 41 -7.26 -11.66 25.44
N ALA A 42 -7.56 -10.50 26.02
CA ALA A 42 -8.56 -10.39 27.08
C ALA A 42 -9.94 -10.93 26.65
N PHE A 43 -10.39 -10.61 25.43
CA PHE A 43 -11.65 -11.16 24.91
C PHE A 43 -11.59 -12.67 24.67
N GLN A 44 -10.45 -13.22 24.25
CA GLN A 44 -10.31 -14.68 24.09
C GLN A 44 -10.41 -15.39 25.45
N GLU A 45 -9.79 -14.83 26.49
CA GLU A 45 -9.85 -15.38 27.86
C GLU A 45 -11.27 -15.29 28.44
N GLU A 46 -11.95 -14.16 28.21
CA GLU A 46 -13.31 -13.93 28.70
C GLU A 46 -14.35 -14.83 28.01
N THR A 47 -14.23 -15.00 26.69
CA THR A 47 -15.28 -15.67 25.89
C THR A 47 -14.97 -17.12 25.55
N GLY A 48 -13.71 -17.54 25.66
CA GLY A 48 -13.24 -18.85 25.18
C GLY A 48 -13.17 -18.97 23.65
N HIS A 49 -13.39 -17.89 22.89
CA HIS A 49 -13.29 -17.88 21.44
C HIS A 49 -11.93 -17.37 20.98
N MET A 50 -11.40 -17.97 19.90
CA MET A 50 -10.16 -17.50 19.28
C MET A 50 -10.46 -16.34 18.32
N TYR A 51 -9.70 -15.26 18.44
CA TYR A 51 -9.79 -14.08 17.59
C TYR A 51 -8.43 -13.80 16.92
N ASN A 52 -8.47 -13.38 15.66
CA ASN A 52 -7.28 -13.01 14.91
C ASN A 52 -7.28 -11.51 14.56
N LEU A 53 -6.10 -10.92 14.36
CA LEU A 53 -5.95 -9.54 13.89
C LEU A 53 -5.60 -9.57 12.42
N GLU A 54 -6.42 -8.94 11.60
CA GLU A 54 -6.33 -9.03 10.15
C GLU A 54 -6.07 -7.65 9.54
N ALA A 55 -5.12 -7.60 8.60
CA ALA A 55 -4.97 -6.49 7.70
C ALA A 55 -6.04 -6.64 6.61
N THR A 56 -7.23 -6.12 6.88
CA THR A 56 -8.41 -6.30 6.02
C THR A 56 -8.11 -5.78 4.62
N PRO A 57 -8.30 -6.56 3.53
CA PRO A 57 -8.02 -6.12 2.17
C PRO A 57 -8.80 -4.85 1.75
N ALA A 58 -9.98 -4.66 2.34
CA ALA A 58 -10.78 -3.43 2.29
C ALA A 58 -11.08 -2.86 0.89
N GLU A 59 -11.02 -3.67 -0.18
CA GLU A 59 -11.08 -3.25 -1.59
C GLU A 59 -12.19 -2.22 -1.92
N GLY A 60 -13.42 -2.45 -1.45
CA GLY A 60 -14.51 -1.47 -1.55
C GLY A 60 -14.74 -0.64 -0.29
N THR A 61 -14.26 -1.13 0.85
CA THR A 61 -14.52 -0.56 2.18
C THR A 61 -13.71 0.72 2.41
N THR A 62 -12.47 0.81 1.93
CA THR A 62 -11.62 2.01 2.05
C THR A 62 -12.32 3.24 1.46
N TYR A 63 -12.85 3.09 0.25
CA TYR A 63 -13.57 4.13 -0.48
C TYR A 63 -14.91 4.46 0.19
N ARG A 64 -15.67 3.43 0.58
CA ARG A 64 -16.99 3.59 1.20
C ARG A 64 -16.88 4.31 2.53
N PHE A 65 -15.95 3.91 3.41
CA PHE A 65 -15.75 4.58 4.70
C PHE A 65 -15.31 6.02 4.50
N ALA A 66 -14.37 6.28 3.59
CA ALA A 66 -13.95 7.65 3.31
C ALA A 66 -15.12 8.54 2.86
N LYS A 67 -15.98 8.02 1.97
CA LYS A 67 -17.20 8.74 1.54
C LYS A 67 -18.19 8.98 2.67
N GLU A 68 -18.48 7.98 3.49
CA GLU A 68 -19.45 8.12 4.58
C GLU A 68 -18.96 9.05 5.69
N ASP A 69 -17.68 8.98 6.04
CA ASP A 69 -17.11 9.85 7.07
C ASP A 69 -17.11 11.31 6.64
N ARG A 70 -16.84 11.60 5.36
CA ARG A 70 -16.87 12.99 4.85
C ARG A 70 -18.26 13.62 4.96
N LYS A 71 -19.34 12.84 4.83
CA LYS A 71 -20.70 13.36 5.03
C LYS A 71 -20.95 13.82 6.46
N ARG A 72 -20.22 13.25 7.42
CA ARG A 72 -20.35 13.54 8.86
C ARG A 72 -19.31 14.54 9.36
N PHE A 73 -18.12 14.49 8.79
CA PHE A 73 -16.94 15.26 9.18
C PHE A 73 -16.33 15.89 7.92
N PRO A 74 -16.76 17.11 7.54
CA PRO A 74 -16.33 17.75 6.30
C PRO A 74 -14.81 17.93 6.18
N ASP A 75 -14.13 18.15 7.31
CA ASP A 75 -12.69 18.43 7.39
C ASP A 75 -11.85 17.18 7.64
N ILE A 76 -12.44 15.98 7.60
CA ILE A 76 -11.71 14.74 7.87
C ILE A 76 -10.60 14.51 6.85
N LEU A 77 -9.39 14.23 7.35
CA LEU A 77 -8.21 14.00 6.52
C LEU A 77 -8.25 12.60 5.93
N GLN A 78 -8.10 12.52 4.61
CA GLN A 78 -8.19 11.30 3.82
C GLN A 78 -7.11 11.29 2.75
N ALA A 79 -6.83 10.12 2.18
CA ALA A 79 -5.99 10.00 0.99
C ALA A 79 -6.83 10.11 -0.30
N GLY A 80 -6.14 10.29 -1.42
CA GLY A 80 -6.76 10.40 -2.74
C GLY A 80 -7.28 11.79 -3.07
N LEU A 81 -7.95 11.88 -4.22
CA LEU A 81 -8.54 13.14 -4.71
C LEU A 81 -9.87 13.43 -4.02
N PRO A 82 -10.33 14.70 -4.00
CA PRO A 82 -11.64 15.04 -3.44
C PRO A 82 -12.81 14.22 -4.00
N ASP A 83 -12.82 13.88 -5.29
CA ASP A 83 -13.86 13.04 -5.90
C ASP A 83 -13.63 11.53 -5.69
N LYS A 84 -12.40 11.14 -5.37
CA LYS A 84 -11.97 9.75 -5.20
C LYS A 84 -11.22 9.50 -3.88
N PRO A 85 -11.85 9.75 -2.71
CA PRO A 85 -11.17 9.61 -1.45
C PRO A 85 -11.09 8.17 -0.99
N TYR A 86 -10.01 7.81 -0.31
CA TYR A 86 -9.84 6.50 0.29
C TYR A 86 -9.04 6.59 1.59
N TYR A 87 -9.13 5.53 2.38
CA TYR A 87 -8.22 5.29 3.50
C TYR A 87 -7.13 4.31 3.08
N THR A 88 -5.89 4.59 3.47
CA THR A 88 -4.76 3.70 3.21
C THR A 88 -5.00 2.35 3.86
N ASN A 89 -4.70 1.27 3.14
CA ASN A 89 -5.10 -0.06 3.57
C ASN A 89 -4.42 -0.46 4.88
N SER A 90 -5.20 -0.87 5.89
CA SER A 90 -4.67 -1.40 7.15
C SER A 90 -3.62 -0.46 7.81
N SER A 91 -2.36 -0.91 7.91
CA SER A 91 -1.18 -0.13 8.36
C SER A 91 -0.13 0.03 7.26
N GLN A 92 -0.53 -0.07 5.99
CA GLN A 92 0.38 0.10 4.86
C GLN A 92 0.90 1.54 4.78
N LEU A 93 2.02 1.68 4.06
CA LEU A 93 2.56 2.99 3.70
C LEU A 93 1.59 3.70 2.73
N PRO A 94 1.51 5.04 2.78
CA PRO A 94 0.72 5.78 1.81
C PRO A 94 1.29 5.56 0.39
N VAL A 95 0.40 5.62 -0.61
CA VAL A 95 0.78 5.46 -2.02
C VAL A 95 1.85 6.49 -2.40
N GLY A 96 2.89 6.04 -3.11
CA GLY A 96 3.98 6.90 -3.58
C GLY A 96 5.00 7.30 -2.50
N PHE A 97 5.01 6.62 -1.34
CA PHE A 97 6.00 6.90 -0.29
C PHE A 97 7.44 6.57 -0.71
N THR A 98 7.66 5.38 -1.29
CA THR A 98 8.98 4.93 -1.75
C THR A 98 8.83 3.93 -2.88
N ASP A 99 9.76 3.97 -3.83
CA ASP A 99 9.91 2.97 -4.90
C ASP A 99 10.94 1.89 -4.54
N ASP A 100 11.63 2.03 -3.40
CA ASP A 100 12.56 1.01 -2.91
C ASP A 100 11.80 -0.08 -2.13
N PRO A 101 11.68 -1.30 -2.68
CA PRO A 101 11.00 -2.39 -1.98
C PRO A 101 11.69 -2.75 -0.66
N PHE A 102 13.00 -2.55 -0.51
CA PHE A 102 13.71 -2.85 0.73
C PHE A 102 13.39 -1.83 1.82
N GLU A 103 13.34 -0.54 1.49
CA GLU A 103 12.87 0.48 2.42
C GLU A 103 11.41 0.20 2.84
N ALA A 104 10.53 -0.12 1.88
CA ALA A 104 9.14 -0.47 2.20
C ALA A 104 9.06 -1.65 3.17
N MET A 105 9.86 -2.69 2.97
CA MET A 105 9.96 -3.85 3.87
C MET A 105 10.48 -3.46 5.26
N GLU A 106 11.56 -2.67 5.36
CA GLU A 106 12.12 -2.19 6.62
C GLU A 106 11.10 -1.39 7.44
N ARG A 107 10.36 -0.49 6.78
CA ARG A 107 9.30 0.29 7.44
C ARG A 107 8.15 -0.58 7.90
N GLN A 108 7.82 -1.64 7.16
CA GLN A 108 6.59 -2.39 7.40
C GLN A 108 6.78 -3.63 8.27
N GLU A 109 7.98 -4.19 8.37
CA GLU A 109 8.24 -5.47 9.05
C GLU A 109 7.57 -5.58 10.44
N ALA A 110 7.84 -4.63 11.34
CA ALA A 110 7.31 -4.71 12.71
C ALA A 110 5.80 -4.49 12.78
N LEU A 111 5.20 -3.73 11.86
CA LEU A 111 3.74 -3.57 11.77
C LEU A 111 3.10 -4.84 11.24
N GLN A 112 3.66 -5.42 10.17
CA GLN A 112 3.13 -6.60 9.51
C GLN A 112 3.21 -7.85 10.39
N ALA A 113 4.27 -7.98 11.20
CA ALA A 113 4.42 -9.06 12.17
C ALA A 113 3.38 -9.03 13.31
N LYS A 114 2.64 -7.92 13.49
CA LYS A 114 1.58 -7.83 14.51
C LYS A 114 0.24 -8.42 14.04
N TYR A 115 0.05 -8.68 12.75
CA TYR A 115 -1.15 -9.34 12.27
C TYR A 115 -1.04 -10.86 12.48
N THR A 116 -2.13 -11.47 12.97
CA THR A 116 -2.19 -12.92 13.24
C THR A 116 -3.18 -13.65 12.33
N GLY A 117 -4.11 -12.90 11.72
CA GLY A 117 -5.15 -13.45 10.85
C GLY A 117 -4.81 -13.45 9.36
N GLY A 118 -3.86 -12.61 8.97
CA GLY A 118 -3.46 -12.45 7.58
C GLY A 118 -3.01 -11.03 7.32
N THR A 119 -1.94 -10.92 6.54
CA THR A 119 -1.51 -9.67 5.94
C THR A 119 -0.78 -9.95 4.64
N VAL A 120 -0.61 -8.93 3.81
CA VAL A 120 0.17 -8.95 2.58
C VAL A 120 0.87 -7.61 2.41
N LEU A 121 2.17 -7.65 2.09
CA LEU A 121 2.93 -6.48 1.66
C LEU A 121 3.16 -6.55 0.15
N HIS A 122 2.60 -5.58 -0.58
CA HIS A 122 2.80 -5.46 -2.01
C HIS A 122 4.10 -4.72 -2.31
N LEU A 123 5.05 -5.40 -2.96
CA LEU A 123 6.26 -4.78 -3.48
C LEU A 123 6.01 -4.36 -4.93
N TYR A 124 5.65 -3.10 -5.12
CA TYR A 124 5.48 -2.51 -6.45
C TYR A 124 6.85 -2.24 -7.07
N MET A 125 7.06 -2.72 -8.28
CA MET A 125 8.30 -2.51 -9.03
C MET A 125 8.00 -1.54 -10.17
N GLY A 126 8.69 -0.40 -10.23
CA GLY A 126 8.49 0.59 -11.31
C GLY A 126 8.76 0.03 -12.71
N ASP A 127 9.63 -0.98 -12.79
CA ASP A 127 9.95 -1.68 -14.03
C ASP A 127 9.55 -3.15 -14.01
N ARG A 128 9.46 -3.73 -15.21
CA ARG A 128 9.33 -5.17 -15.38
C ARG A 128 10.53 -5.88 -14.73
N VAL A 129 10.23 -6.95 -14.00
CA VAL A 129 11.28 -7.81 -13.45
C VAL A 129 12.14 -8.36 -14.60
N SER A 130 13.43 -8.00 -14.59
CA SER A 130 14.36 -8.21 -15.71
C SER A 130 14.58 -9.68 -16.07
N SER A 131 14.40 -10.60 -15.13
CA SER A 131 14.50 -12.04 -15.34
C SER A 131 13.86 -12.83 -14.20
N THR A 132 13.51 -14.08 -14.45
CA THR A 132 13.06 -15.03 -13.41
C THR A 132 14.08 -15.17 -12.28
N GLU A 133 15.38 -15.21 -12.62
CA GLU A 133 16.46 -15.28 -11.65
C GLU A 133 16.58 -14.01 -10.79
N ALA A 134 16.32 -12.83 -11.37
CA ALA A 134 16.25 -11.59 -10.59
C ALA A 134 15.08 -11.63 -9.59
N CYS A 135 13.90 -12.08 -10.02
CA CYS A 135 12.74 -12.27 -9.14
C CYS A 135 13.06 -13.23 -7.99
N LYS A 136 13.65 -14.39 -8.31
CA LYS A 136 14.03 -15.41 -7.33
C LYS A 136 15.01 -14.86 -6.29
N ARG A 137 16.02 -14.08 -6.72
CA ARG A 137 16.96 -13.44 -5.79
C ARG A 137 16.28 -12.38 -4.92
N LEU A 138 15.34 -11.60 -5.46
CA LEU A 138 14.57 -10.62 -4.70
C LEU A 138 13.76 -11.31 -3.59
N VAL A 139 12.95 -12.31 -3.96
CA VAL A 139 12.13 -13.08 -3.02
C VAL A 139 13.00 -13.73 -1.95
N ARG A 140 14.12 -14.37 -2.36
CA ARG A 140 15.06 -14.98 -1.42
C ARG A 140 15.62 -13.98 -0.43
N ARG A 141 16.12 -12.82 -0.89
CA ARG A 141 16.66 -11.78 -0.02
C ARG A 141 15.62 -11.20 0.91
N ALA A 142 14.38 -11.01 0.44
CA ALA A 142 13.29 -10.53 1.26
C ALA A 142 13.01 -11.50 2.41
N LEU A 143 12.87 -12.79 2.12
CA LEU A 143 12.57 -13.82 3.13
C LEU A 143 13.76 -14.14 4.06
N GLU A 144 15.01 -13.94 3.60
CA GLU A 144 16.21 -14.14 4.44
C GLU A 144 16.48 -12.97 5.38
N ARG A 145 16.07 -11.75 5.02
CA ARG A 145 16.36 -10.52 5.80
C ARG A 145 15.20 -10.03 6.65
N PHE A 146 13.96 -10.29 6.24
CA PHE A 146 12.77 -9.76 6.89
C PHE A 146 11.84 -10.87 7.35
N ARG A 147 11.18 -10.63 8.48
CA ARG A 147 10.15 -11.48 9.08
C ARG A 147 8.76 -11.11 8.58
N LEU A 148 8.63 -10.95 7.26
CA LEU A 148 7.36 -10.61 6.61
C LEU A 148 6.56 -11.89 6.33
N PRO A 149 5.30 -11.99 6.78
CA PRO A 149 4.50 -13.21 6.62
C PRO A 149 4.17 -13.54 5.16
N TYR A 150 3.94 -12.51 4.34
CA TYR A 150 3.51 -12.65 2.95
C TYR A 150 3.88 -11.37 2.19
N ILE A 151 4.64 -11.54 1.11
CA ILE A 151 4.94 -10.50 0.12
C ILE A 151 4.38 -10.87 -1.26
N THR A 152 4.04 -9.87 -2.06
CA THR A 152 3.87 -10.04 -3.52
C THR A 152 4.88 -9.19 -4.26
N VAL A 153 5.31 -9.64 -5.44
CA VAL A 153 6.12 -8.83 -6.36
C VAL A 153 5.21 -8.42 -7.51
N THR A 154 4.95 -7.12 -7.61
CA THR A 154 3.98 -6.56 -8.56
C THR A 154 4.72 -5.64 -9.54
N PRO A 155 5.10 -6.14 -10.73
CA PRO A 155 5.69 -5.29 -11.77
C PRO A 155 4.67 -4.33 -12.35
N THR A 156 5.12 -3.11 -12.65
CA THR A 156 4.28 -2.08 -13.26
C THR A 156 4.14 -2.30 -14.76
N PHE A 157 2.94 -2.02 -15.27
CA PHE A 157 2.63 -1.97 -16.69
C PHE A 157 1.76 -0.74 -16.96
N SER A 158 1.88 -0.21 -18.17
CA SER A 158 1.06 0.90 -18.65
C SER A 158 0.10 0.41 -19.72
N ILE A 159 -1.08 1.04 -19.85
CA ILE A 159 -2.05 0.68 -20.88
C ILE A 159 -2.17 1.84 -21.87
N CYS A 160 -1.77 1.58 -23.12
CA CYS A 160 -2.05 2.47 -24.24
C CYS A 160 -3.41 2.11 -24.86
N PRO A 161 -4.30 3.07 -25.13
CA PRO A 161 -5.56 2.81 -25.84
C PRO A 161 -5.40 2.22 -27.25
N VAL A 162 -4.22 2.41 -27.88
CA VAL A 162 -3.91 1.93 -29.23
C VAL A 162 -3.12 0.63 -29.20
N HIS A 163 -2.04 0.58 -28.42
CA HIS A 163 -1.06 -0.52 -28.42
C HIS A 163 -1.25 -1.54 -27.29
N GLY A 164 -2.21 -1.32 -26.37
CA GLY A 164 -2.49 -2.22 -25.26
C GLY A 164 -1.42 -2.16 -24.17
N TYR A 165 -1.03 -3.33 -23.63
CA TYR A 165 -0.12 -3.43 -22.49
C TYR A 165 1.32 -3.08 -22.86
N LEU A 166 1.91 -2.15 -22.11
CA LEU A 166 3.30 -1.74 -22.19
C LEU A 166 4.03 -2.15 -20.93
N SER A 167 5.24 -2.68 -21.08
CA SER A 167 6.09 -3.08 -19.96
C SER A 167 6.68 -1.86 -19.26
N GLY A 168 6.47 -1.74 -17.94
CA GLY A 168 6.97 -0.62 -17.13
C GLY A 168 5.99 0.56 -17.04
N GLU A 169 6.39 1.57 -16.28
CA GLU A 169 5.66 2.82 -16.13
C GLU A 169 5.99 3.81 -17.26
N HIS A 170 4.98 4.19 -18.03
CA HIS A 170 5.08 5.09 -19.18
C HIS A 170 3.97 6.15 -19.10
N PRO A 171 4.29 7.42 -18.83
CA PRO A 171 3.31 8.51 -18.88
C PRO A 171 2.70 8.71 -20.27
N PHE A 172 3.48 8.43 -21.31
CA PHE A 172 3.07 8.47 -22.72
C PHE A 172 3.53 7.18 -23.43
N CYS A 173 2.73 6.68 -24.38
CA CYS A 173 3.07 5.46 -25.11
C CYS A 173 4.33 5.69 -25.99
N PRO A 174 5.44 4.99 -25.74
CA PRO A 174 6.66 5.20 -26.52
C PRO A 174 6.48 4.79 -28.00
N ILE A 175 5.60 3.83 -28.26
CA ILE A 175 5.25 3.38 -29.63
C ILE A 175 4.44 4.46 -30.37
N CYS A 176 3.44 5.09 -29.72
CA CYS A 176 2.70 6.20 -30.32
C CYS A 176 3.62 7.39 -30.64
N ASP A 177 4.56 7.68 -29.74
CA ASP A 177 5.50 8.78 -29.91
C ASP A 177 6.43 8.51 -31.10
N GLU A 178 6.97 7.30 -31.23
CA GLU A 178 7.76 6.90 -32.39
C GLU A 178 6.98 6.96 -33.71
N GLU A 179 5.73 6.48 -33.73
CA GLU A 179 4.85 6.53 -34.91
C GLU A 179 4.59 7.98 -35.35
N ARG A 180 4.29 8.88 -34.40
CA ARG A 180 4.07 10.31 -34.65
C ARG A 180 5.34 11.02 -35.13
N LEU A 181 6.49 10.66 -34.59
CA LEU A 181 7.78 11.18 -35.05
C LEU A 181 8.08 10.71 -36.48
N ALA A 182 7.80 9.45 -36.81
CA ALA A 182 7.98 8.90 -38.15
C ALA A 182 7.03 9.55 -39.18
N GLU A 183 5.78 9.84 -38.79
CA GLU A 183 4.82 10.58 -39.63
C GLU A 183 5.30 12.02 -39.91
N LYS A 184 5.74 12.75 -38.87
CA LYS A 184 6.31 14.09 -39.03
C LYS A 184 7.51 14.11 -39.97
N ARG A 185 8.41 13.11 -39.86
CA ARG A 185 9.57 12.97 -40.76
C ARG A 185 9.16 12.75 -42.21
N ARG A 186 8.12 11.93 -42.45
CA ARG A 186 7.58 11.68 -43.81
C ARG A 186 6.93 12.91 -44.43
N HIS A 187 6.29 13.77 -43.63
CA HIS A 187 5.65 15.00 -44.12
C HIS A 187 6.63 16.16 -44.33
N SER A 188 7.84 16.06 -43.76
CA SER A 188 8.89 17.09 -43.85
C SER A 188 9.95 16.77 -44.92
N ALA A 189 9.81 15.65 -45.63
CA ALA A 189 10.67 15.19 -46.71
C ALA A 189 9.94 15.32 -48.05
#